data_AF-A0A7V3RZ03-F1
#
_entry.id   AF-A0A7V3RZ03-F1
#
_cell.length_a   1.000
_cell.length_b   1.000
_cell.length_c   1.000
_cell.angle_alpha   90.00
_cell.angle_beta   90.00
_cell.angle_gamma   90.00
#
_symmetry.space_group_name_H-M   'P 1'
#
loop_
_entity.id
_entity.type
_entity.pdbx_description
1 polymer ?
#
loop_
_entity_poly.entity_id
_entity_poly.type
_entity_poly.pdbx_seq_one_letter_code
_entity_poly.pdbx_strand_id
1 'polypeptide(L)'
;RKKMPFQGYWALPGGFVEREEDLAEAAARELREETGLKKLRLEEFGAFGHPLRDPRTRTITVAYLALVRREKIKPQAGDDAAELEWFPANQAPELAFDHELVLKKALQRLRELAVLKPALFELLPEKFSAEELAALCTEIFQKKFSPEVLAAKLKSAGLLKQAEGKRLVFNRRAFVSGSLGSVFAKRS
;
A
#
# COMPACT_ATOMS: atom_id res chain seq x y z
N ARG A 1 0.76 1.27 19.83
CA ARG A 1 1.32 0.06 20.48
C ARG A 1 1.09 0.11 21.98
N LYS A 2 0.61 -0.99 22.58
CA LYS A 2 0.28 -1.07 24.02
C LYS A 2 1.39 -1.58 24.94
N LYS A 3 2.42 -2.23 24.38
CA LYS A 3 3.47 -2.92 25.16
C LYS A 3 4.84 -2.41 24.79
N MET A 4 5.77 -2.49 25.75
CA MET A 4 7.19 -2.25 25.52
C MET A 4 7.80 -3.31 24.59
N PRO A 5 8.84 -2.95 23.81
CA PRO A 5 9.36 -1.59 23.58
C PRO A 5 8.39 -0.76 22.73
N PHE A 6 8.59 0.58 22.74
CA PHE A 6 7.77 1.55 22.00
C PHE A 6 6.29 1.58 22.45
N GLN A 7 6.03 1.46 23.75
CA GLN A 7 4.70 1.69 24.29
C GLN A 7 4.27 3.14 24.00
N GLY A 8 3.04 3.33 23.51
CA GLY A 8 2.51 4.63 23.11
C GLY A 8 2.87 5.09 21.69
N TYR A 9 3.83 4.44 21.02
CA TYR A 9 4.16 4.76 19.63
C TYR A 9 3.15 4.15 18.66
N TRP A 10 3.00 4.79 17.50
CA TRP A 10 2.27 4.22 16.36
C TRP A 10 3.07 3.10 15.71
N ALA A 11 2.39 2.16 15.05
CA ALA A 11 3.03 1.08 14.31
C ALA A 11 2.19 0.73 13.10
N LEU A 12 2.84 0.18 12.07
CA LEU A 12 2.13 -0.46 10.97
C LEU A 12 1.51 -1.77 11.48
N PRO A 13 0.34 -2.18 10.94
CA PRO A 13 -0.26 -3.46 11.29
C PRO A 13 0.66 -4.64 11.02
N GLY A 14 0.68 -5.60 11.94
CA GLY A 14 1.47 -6.81 11.76
C GLY A 14 1.80 -7.56 13.04
N GLY A 15 2.10 -8.84 12.86
CA GLY A 15 2.48 -9.75 13.92
C GLY A 15 3.44 -10.83 13.43
N PHE A 16 3.46 -11.94 14.16
CA PHE A 16 4.34 -13.07 13.84
C PHE A 16 3.60 -14.10 12.98
N VAL A 17 4.35 -14.78 12.14
CA VAL A 17 3.87 -15.91 11.33
C VAL A 17 3.66 -17.11 12.24
N GLU A 18 2.49 -17.75 12.12
CA GLU A 18 2.15 -19.01 12.80
C GLU A 18 2.72 -20.22 12.06
N ARG A 19 2.67 -21.40 12.70
CA ARG A 19 3.37 -22.60 12.19
C ARG A 19 2.71 -23.19 10.93
N GLU A 20 1.41 -23.00 10.77
CA GLU A 20 0.60 -23.64 9.72
C GLU A 20 0.10 -22.64 8.66
N GLU A 21 0.69 -21.44 8.57
CA GLU A 21 0.33 -20.42 7.57
C GLU A 21 1.54 -19.97 6.75
N ASP A 22 1.30 -19.57 5.49
CA ASP A 22 2.32 -18.91 4.66
C ASP A 22 2.40 -17.40 4.98
N LEU A 23 3.45 -16.72 4.52
CA LEU A 23 3.72 -15.31 4.78
C LEU A 23 2.56 -14.39 4.36
N ALA A 24 1.96 -14.67 3.20
CA ALA A 24 0.84 -13.89 2.69
C ALA A 24 -0.45 -14.13 3.51
N GLU A 25 -0.63 -15.33 4.06
CA GLU A 25 -1.76 -15.67 4.93
C GLU A 25 -1.61 -14.97 6.29
N ALA A 26 -0.42 -15.00 6.88
CA ALA A 26 -0.08 -14.26 8.09
C ALA A 26 -0.35 -12.76 7.92
N ALA A 27 0.15 -12.15 6.83
CA ALA A 27 -0.08 -10.74 6.56
C ALA A 27 -1.57 -10.41 6.39
N ALA A 28 -2.35 -11.29 5.75
CA ALA A 28 -3.80 -11.10 5.59
C ALA A 28 -4.57 -11.26 6.92
N ARG A 29 -4.15 -12.22 7.76
CA ARG A 29 -4.72 -12.46 9.09
C ARG A 29 -4.48 -11.27 10.02
N GLU A 30 -3.23 -10.84 10.18
CA GLU A 30 -2.85 -9.70 11.03
C GLU A 30 -3.56 -8.41 10.58
N LEU A 31 -3.58 -8.13 9.28
CA LEU A 31 -4.30 -6.97 8.74
C LEU A 31 -5.80 -7.05 9.07
N ARG A 32 -6.41 -8.23 8.97
CA ARG A 32 -7.82 -8.43 9.29
C ARG A 32 -8.10 -8.28 10.78
N GLU A 33 -7.25 -8.80 11.65
CA GLU A 33 -7.40 -8.71 13.11
C GLU A 33 -7.34 -7.27 13.59
N GLU A 34 -6.41 -6.47 13.05
CA GLU A 34 -6.24 -5.08 13.47
C GLU A 34 -7.21 -4.09 12.78
N THR A 35 -7.67 -4.38 11.55
CA THR A 35 -8.46 -3.40 10.76
C THR A 35 -9.85 -3.87 10.33
N GLY A 36 -10.16 -5.16 10.50
CA GLY A 36 -11.39 -5.78 10.01
C GLY A 36 -11.47 -5.98 8.49
N LEU A 37 -10.46 -5.56 7.73
CA LEU A 37 -10.41 -5.66 6.28
C LEU A 37 -10.32 -7.12 5.80
N LYS A 38 -10.99 -7.44 4.68
CA LYS A 38 -11.03 -8.80 4.11
C LYS A 38 -10.89 -8.76 2.60
N LYS A 39 -10.39 -9.86 2.03
CA LYS A 39 -10.29 -10.10 0.58
C LYS A 39 -9.51 -9.00 -0.16
N LEU A 40 -8.44 -8.50 0.47
CA LEU A 40 -7.55 -7.53 -0.13
C LEU A 40 -6.45 -8.23 -0.91
N ARG A 41 -6.01 -7.60 -1.98
CA ARG A 41 -4.80 -8.03 -2.67
C ARG A 41 -3.61 -7.46 -1.90
N LEU A 42 -2.75 -8.36 -1.44
CA LEU A 42 -1.47 -8.01 -0.83
C LEU A 42 -0.37 -8.16 -1.87
N GLU A 43 0.54 -7.20 -1.91
CA GLU A 43 1.75 -7.29 -2.72
C GLU A 43 2.97 -7.22 -1.80
N GLU A 44 3.74 -8.30 -1.74
CA GLU A 44 5.03 -8.31 -1.07
C GLU A 44 5.97 -7.29 -1.71
N PHE A 45 6.68 -6.51 -0.91
CA PHE A 45 7.62 -5.51 -1.43
C PHE A 45 9.01 -5.54 -0.80
N GLY A 46 9.22 -6.37 0.22
CA GLY A 46 10.57 -6.57 0.74
C GLY A 46 10.63 -7.31 2.07
N ALA A 47 11.81 -7.84 2.35
CA ALA A 47 12.18 -8.40 3.64
C ALA A 47 13.17 -7.48 4.37
N PHE A 48 12.92 -7.24 5.65
CA PHE A 48 13.66 -6.34 6.53
C PHE A 48 14.26 -7.17 7.67
N GLY A 49 15.58 -7.36 7.63
CA GLY A 49 16.29 -8.27 8.53
C GLY A 49 17.48 -7.65 9.26
N HIS A 50 17.53 -6.31 9.37
CA HIS A 50 18.62 -5.62 10.07
C HIS A 50 18.72 -6.12 11.52
N PRO A 51 19.90 -6.52 12.03
CA PRO A 51 20.01 -7.17 13.33
C PRO A 51 19.44 -6.38 14.52
N LEU A 52 19.45 -5.04 14.43
CA LEU A 52 18.99 -4.14 15.48
C LEU A 52 17.56 -3.62 15.27
N ARG A 53 16.81 -4.14 14.29
CA ARG A 53 15.48 -3.61 14.00
C ARG A 53 14.46 -3.88 15.11
N ASP A 54 14.61 -5.00 15.80
CA ASP A 54 13.86 -5.32 17.00
C ASP A 54 14.87 -5.54 18.14
N PRO A 55 14.82 -4.73 19.22
CA PRO A 55 15.78 -4.85 20.31
C PRO A 55 15.57 -6.09 21.18
N ARG A 56 14.47 -6.84 21.00
CA ARG A 56 14.13 -8.01 21.82
C ARG A 56 14.75 -9.30 21.30
N THR A 57 14.74 -9.50 19.98
CA THR A 57 15.17 -10.74 19.35
C THR A 57 15.48 -10.54 17.88
N ARG A 58 16.26 -11.45 17.29
CA ARG A 58 16.55 -11.43 15.85
C ARG A 58 15.24 -11.65 15.08
N THR A 59 14.75 -10.58 14.47
CA THR A 59 13.48 -10.57 13.76
C THR A 59 13.69 -10.23 12.29
N ILE A 60 13.07 -10.99 11.40
CA ILE A 60 12.95 -10.69 9.98
C ILE A 60 11.48 -10.39 9.71
N THR A 61 11.19 -9.21 9.18
CA THR A 61 9.83 -8.83 8.76
C THR A 61 9.74 -8.91 7.24
N VAL A 62 8.77 -9.66 6.73
CA VAL A 62 8.38 -9.59 5.32
C VAL A 62 7.19 -8.63 5.24
N ALA A 63 7.33 -7.56 4.46
CA ALA A 63 6.35 -6.49 4.42
C ALA A 63 5.49 -6.58 3.14
N TYR A 64 4.20 -6.33 3.33
CA TYR A 64 3.18 -6.36 2.28
C TYR A 64 2.52 -5.00 2.15
N LEU A 65 2.15 -4.65 0.92
CA LEU A 65 1.38 -3.48 0.58
C LEU A 65 -0.08 -3.89 0.32
N ALA A 66 -1.02 -3.22 0.98
CA ALA A 66 -2.45 -3.34 0.70
C ALA A 66 -2.97 -2.00 0.15
N LEU A 67 -3.60 -2.03 -1.02
CA LEU A 67 -4.26 -0.85 -1.59
C LEU A 67 -5.74 -0.90 -1.30
N VAL A 68 -6.20 0.04 -0.49
CA VAL A 68 -7.58 0.10 -0.01
C VAL A 68 -8.16 1.48 -0.19
N ARG A 69 -9.40 1.51 -0.67
CA ARG A 69 -10.19 2.73 -0.71
C ARG A 69 -10.67 3.05 0.70
N ARG A 70 -10.44 4.28 1.17
CA ARG A 70 -10.73 4.71 2.55
C ARG A 70 -12.18 4.45 2.96
N GLU A 71 -13.13 4.57 2.02
CA GLU A 71 -14.56 4.39 2.26
C GLU A 71 -14.95 2.94 2.56
N LYS A 72 -14.09 1.97 2.23
CA LYS A 72 -14.32 0.55 2.54
C LYS A 72 -13.88 0.18 3.95
N ILE A 73 -13.21 1.08 4.67
CA ILE A 73 -12.74 0.82 6.03
C ILE A 73 -13.78 1.39 6.99
N LYS A 74 -14.59 0.49 7.55
CA LYS A 74 -15.41 0.81 8.72
C LYS A 74 -14.59 0.41 9.94
N PRO A 75 -14.05 1.35 10.74
CA PRO A 75 -13.32 0.98 11.95
C PRO A 75 -14.26 0.15 12.82
N GLN A 76 -13.96 -1.14 12.97
CA GLN A 76 -14.71 -2.01 13.86
C GLN A 76 -14.11 -1.83 15.24
N ALA A 77 -14.84 -1.13 16.11
CA ALA A 77 -14.52 -0.98 17.52
C ALA A 77 -14.62 -2.34 18.23
N GLY A 78 -13.59 -3.17 18.11
CA GLY A 78 -13.36 -4.27 19.05
C GLY A 78 -12.46 -3.75 20.17
N ASP A 79 -13.07 -3.22 21.24
CA ASP A 79 -12.47 -2.67 22.48
C ASP A 79 -11.36 -1.60 22.37
N ASP A 80 -10.80 -1.37 21.17
CA ASP A 80 -9.60 -0.58 20.90
C ASP A 80 -9.80 0.48 19.81
N ALA A 81 -11.03 0.95 19.61
CA ALA A 81 -11.34 1.99 18.62
C ALA A 81 -10.54 3.29 18.74
N ALA A 82 -9.80 3.47 19.84
CA ALA A 82 -8.87 4.58 20.04
C ALA A 82 -7.51 4.44 19.30
N GLU A 83 -7.17 3.30 18.69
CA GLU A 83 -5.80 3.01 18.23
C GLU A 83 -5.56 2.93 16.71
N LEU A 84 -6.59 3.09 15.87
CA LEU A 84 -6.45 3.04 14.40
C LEU A 84 -6.85 4.37 13.75
N GLU A 85 -5.88 5.08 13.17
CA GLU A 85 -6.10 6.36 12.51
C GLU A 85 -5.45 6.40 11.12
N TRP A 86 -6.06 7.18 10.22
CA TRP A 86 -5.53 7.45 8.90
C TRP A 86 -4.66 8.70 8.92
N PHE A 87 -3.37 8.52 8.64
CA PHE A 87 -2.44 9.63 8.46
C PHE A 87 -2.14 9.85 6.97
N PRO A 88 -2.01 11.11 6.52
CA PRO A 88 -1.39 11.40 5.23
C PRO A 88 0.00 10.77 5.19
N ALA A 89 0.36 10.13 4.07
CA ALA A 89 1.64 9.41 3.98
C ALA A 89 2.88 10.30 4.20
N ASN A 90 2.76 11.61 3.98
CA ASN A 90 3.81 12.60 4.22
C ASN A 90 3.76 13.25 5.62
N GLN A 91 2.79 12.89 6.45
CA GLN A 91 2.56 13.39 7.80
C GLN A 91 2.29 12.23 8.77
N ALA A 92 2.91 11.07 8.51
CA ALA A 92 2.83 9.95 9.42
C ALA A 92 3.45 10.34 10.78
N PRO A 93 2.88 9.87 11.90
CA PRO A 93 3.45 10.11 13.22
C PRO A 93 4.75 9.32 13.40
N GLU A 94 5.45 9.54 14.51
CA GLU A 94 6.60 8.71 14.88
C GLU A 94 6.17 7.24 14.99
N LEU A 95 6.89 6.38 14.26
CA LEU A 95 6.59 4.95 14.19
C LEU A 95 7.58 4.14 15.02
N ALA A 96 7.09 3.07 15.65
CA ALA A 96 7.92 2.13 16.40
C ALA A 96 8.94 1.40 15.50
N PHE A 97 10.07 0.98 16.10
CA PHE A 97 11.13 0.21 15.42
C PHE A 97 11.70 0.90 14.18
N ASP A 98 11.88 0.16 13.08
CA ASP A 98 12.31 0.65 11.78
C ASP A 98 11.12 0.92 10.83
N HIS A 99 9.91 1.10 11.36
CA HIS A 99 8.70 1.23 10.53
C HIS A 99 8.71 2.47 9.63
N GLU A 100 9.44 3.53 9.97
CA GLU A 100 9.65 4.67 9.06
C GLU A 100 10.40 4.26 7.79
N LEU A 101 11.40 3.38 7.90
CA LEU A 101 12.10 2.81 6.76
C LEU A 101 11.16 1.93 5.93
N VAL A 102 10.35 1.11 6.59
CA VAL A 102 9.34 0.26 5.93
C VAL A 102 8.34 1.12 5.16
N LEU A 103 7.81 2.19 5.76
CA LEU A 103 6.88 3.13 5.11
C LEU A 103 7.54 3.82 3.92
N LYS A 104 8.78 4.29 4.05
CA LYS A 104 9.53 4.91 2.94
C LYS A 104 9.69 3.94 1.76
N LYS A 105 9.99 2.67 2.04
CA LYS A 105 10.10 1.61 1.03
C LYS A 105 8.74 1.25 0.43
N ALA A 106 7.67 1.23 1.22
CA ALA A 106 6.32 1.04 0.73
C ALA A 106 5.90 2.15 -0.25
N LEU A 107 6.19 3.41 0.07
CA LEU A 107 5.91 4.55 -0.82
C LEU A 107 6.74 4.50 -2.10
N GLN A 108 8.02 4.11 -2.01
CA GLN A 108 8.84 3.86 -3.19
C GLN A 108 8.22 2.77 -4.06
N ARG A 109 7.83 1.64 -3.47
CA ARG A 109 7.20 0.55 -4.20
C ARG A 109 5.88 0.98 -4.82
N LEU A 110 5.05 1.74 -4.10
CA LEU A 110 3.79 2.26 -4.62
C LEU A 110 4.02 3.15 -5.85
N ARG A 111 5.06 3.99 -5.86
CA ARG A 111 5.43 4.80 -7.03
C ARG A 111 5.85 3.93 -8.21
N GLU A 112 6.67 2.92 -7.98
CA GLU A 112 7.05 1.94 -9.01
C GLU A 112 5.82 1.22 -9.56
N LEU A 113 4.92 0.79 -8.68
CA LEU A 113 3.67 0.14 -9.05
C LEU A 113 2.71 1.06 -9.79
N ALA A 114 2.64 2.34 -9.45
CA ALA A 114 1.84 3.32 -10.16
C ALA A 114 2.35 3.56 -11.59
N VAL A 115 3.65 3.37 -11.83
CA VAL A 115 4.27 3.46 -13.16
C VAL A 115 4.14 2.14 -13.94
N LEU A 116 4.36 1.00 -13.26
CA LEU A 116 4.48 -0.33 -13.87
C LEU A 116 3.20 -1.16 -13.87
N LYS A 117 2.17 -0.77 -13.12
CA LYS A 117 0.86 -1.43 -13.04
C LYS A 117 -0.24 -0.36 -12.95
N PRO A 118 -1.49 -0.68 -13.29
CA PRO A 118 -2.61 0.24 -13.07
C PRO A 118 -3.03 0.34 -11.59
N ALA A 119 -2.14 -0.02 -10.65
CA ALA A 119 -2.41 -0.08 -9.21
C ALA A 119 -2.89 1.27 -8.64
N LEU A 120 -2.41 2.38 -9.21
CA LEU A 120 -2.89 3.73 -8.87
C LEU A 120 -4.41 3.86 -8.99
N PHE A 121 -5.01 3.26 -10.01
CA PHE A 121 -6.44 3.37 -10.28
C PHE A 121 -7.30 2.50 -9.36
N GLU A 122 -6.70 1.57 -8.61
CA GLU A 122 -7.41 0.79 -7.60
C GLU A 122 -7.78 1.66 -6.39
N LEU A 123 -6.95 2.68 -6.10
CA LEU A 123 -7.15 3.65 -5.02
C LEU A 123 -8.22 4.70 -5.35
N LEU A 124 -8.48 4.96 -6.63
CA LEU A 124 -9.54 5.87 -7.08
C LEU A 124 -10.89 5.15 -7.18
N PRO A 125 -12.03 5.85 -7.06
CA PRO A 125 -13.35 5.34 -7.42
C PRO A 125 -13.41 4.72 -8.83
N GLU A 126 -14.45 3.96 -9.17
CA GLU A 126 -14.57 3.38 -10.53
C GLU A 126 -14.68 4.47 -11.61
N LYS A 127 -15.40 5.55 -11.30
CA LYS A 127 -15.45 6.80 -12.07
C LYS A 127 -14.91 7.92 -11.21
N PHE A 128 -13.85 8.59 -11.64
CA PHE A 128 -13.16 9.63 -10.86
C PHE A 128 -13.02 10.94 -11.63
N SER A 129 -12.73 12.04 -10.95
CA SER A 129 -12.46 13.35 -11.57
C SER A 129 -10.95 13.56 -11.81
N ALA A 130 -10.61 14.59 -12.60
CA ALA A 130 -9.21 14.95 -12.81
C ALA A 130 -8.53 15.45 -11.52
N GLU A 131 -9.31 16.11 -10.66
CA GLU A 131 -8.89 16.64 -9.37
C GLU A 131 -8.59 15.49 -8.38
N GLU A 132 -9.47 14.49 -8.28
CA GLU A 132 -9.25 13.29 -7.45
C GLU A 132 -7.95 12.57 -7.87
N LEU A 133 -7.74 12.39 -9.17
CA LEU A 133 -6.52 11.80 -9.72
C LEU A 133 -5.27 12.63 -9.41
N ALA A 134 -5.31 13.95 -9.59
CA ALA A 134 -4.17 14.81 -9.33
C ALA A 134 -3.81 14.91 -7.84
N ALA A 135 -4.82 14.91 -6.96
CA ALA A 135 -4.63 14.86 -5.52
C ALA A 135 -3.90 13.57 -5.12
N LEU A 136 -4.37 12.42 -5.59
CA LEU A 136 -3.75 11.13 -5.31
C LEU A 136 -2.30 11.06 -5.85
N CYS A 137 -2.06 11.50 -7.09
CA CYS A 137 -0.70 11.57 -7.63
C CYS A 137 0.19 12.51 -6.82
N THR A 138 -0.35 13.64 -6.35
CA THR A 138 0.41 14.60 -5.54
C THR A 138 0.81 13.98 -4.21
N GLU A 139 -0.07 13.22 -3.57
CA GLU A 139 0.22 12.50 -2.33
C GLU A 139 1.29 11.42 -2.55
N ILE A 140 1.13 10.58 -3.57
CA ILE A 140 2.04 9.46 -3.84
C ILE A 140 3.43 9.96 -4.25
N PHE A 141 3.50 10.87 -5.22
CA PHE A 141 4.76 11.33 -5.80
C PHE A 141 5.36 12.56 -5.09
N GLN A 142 4.67 13.11 -4.08
CA GLN A 142 5.11 14.28 -3.31
C GLN A 142 5.48 15.48 -4.19
N LYS A 143 4.74 15.66 -5.29
CA LYS A 143 4.92 16.72 -6.28
C LYS A 143 3.56 17.20 -6.75
N LYS A 144 3.36 18.51 -6.92
CA LYS A 144 2.10 19.04 -7.44
C LYS A 144 1.87 18.63 -8.90
N PHE A 145 0.65 18.19 -9.21
CA PHE A 145 0.18 17.94 -10.57
C PHE A 145 -1.01 18.85 -10.90
N SER A 146 -1.03 19.42 -12.12
CA SER A 146 -2.25 20.05 -12.65
C SER A 146 -3.25 18.96 -13.05
N PRO A 147 -4.51 19.02 -12.59
CA PRO A 147 -5.57 18.09 -12.98
C PRO A 147 -5.72 17.95 -14.50
N GLU A 148 -5.76 19.07 -15.21
CA GLU A 148 -6.04 19.13 -16.64
C GLU A 148 -4.89 18.54 -17.45
N VAL A 149 -3.65 18.92 -17.11
CA VAL A 149 -2.44 18.45 -17.80
C VAL A 149 -2.23 16.96 -17.58
N LEU A 150 -2.42 16.49 -16.34
CA LEU A 150 -2.29 15.07 -16.00
C LEU A 150 -3.35 14.22 -16.72
N ALA A 151 -4.62 14.64 -16.66
CA ALA A 151 -5.71 13.95 -17.34
C ALA A 151 -5.52 13.93 -18.86
N ALA A 152 -5.09 15.05 -19.47
CA ALA A 152 -4.83 15.12 -20.90
C ALA A 152 -3.69 14.17 -21.32
N LYS A 153 -2.58 14.14 -20.58
CA LYS A 153 -1.45 13.22 -20.84
C LYS A 153 -1.84 11.76 -20.74
N LEU A 154 -2.62 11.38 -19.72
CA LEU A 154 -3.03 9.98 -19.55
C LEU A 154 -4.12 9.56 -20.54
N LYS A 155 -4.98 10.50 -20.98
CA LYS A 155 -5.90 10.27 -22.10
C LYS A 155 -5.15 10.05 -23.41
N SER A 156 -4.16 10.89 -23.73
CA SER A 156 -3.38 10.75 -24.97
C SER A 156 -2.54 9.47 -24.98
N ALA A 157 -2.08 9.01 -23.81
CA ALA A 157 -1.44 7.70 -23.65
C ALA A 157 -2.43 6.51 -23.72
N GLY A 158 -3.73 6.74 -23.92
CA GLY A 158 -4.74 5.70 -24.00
C GLY A 158 -5.11 5.04 -22.67
N LEU A 159 -4.59 5.54 -21.54
CA LEU A 159 -4.80 4.99 -20.20
C LEU A 159 -6.14 5.42 -19.60
N LEU A 160 -6.72 6.55 -20.03
CA LEU A 160 -8.01 7.05 -19.55
C LEU A 160 -9.04 7.17 -20.67
N LYS A 161 -10.30 6.94 -20.34
CA LYS A 161 -11.46 7.23 -21.21
C LYS A 161 -12.41 8.21 -20.50
N GLN A 162 -13.12 9.00 -21.31
CA GLN A 162 -14.21 9.83 -20.82
C GLN A 162 -15.37 8.92 -20.36
N ALA A 163 -15.91 9.19 -19.18
CA ALA A 163 -17.15 8.60 -18.67
C ALA A 163 -18.27 9.66 -18.69
N GLU A 164 -19.41 9.39 -18.06
CA GLU A 164 -20.53 10.34 -18.00
C GLU A 164 -20.10 11.69 -17.38
N GLY A 165 -20.50 12.78 -18.05
CA GLY A 165 -20.15 14.14 -17.65
C GLY A 165 -18.63 14.38 -17.67
N LYS A 166 -18.10 14.98 -16.60
CA LYS A 166 -16.66 15.29 -16.45
C LYS A 166 -15.85 14.15 -15.83
N ARG A 167 -16.45 12.98 -15.58
CA ARG A 167 -15.78 11.83 -14.96
C ARG A 167 -14.91 11.06 -15.96
N LEU A 168 -13.92 10.36 -15.43
CA LEU A 168 -12.93 9.55 -16.14
C LEU A 168 -12.99 8.11 -15.63
N VAL A 169 -12.61 7.18 -16.49
CA VAL A 169 -12.45 5.76 -16.16
C VAL A 169 -11.12 5.24 -16.68
N PHE A 170 -10.48 4.35 -15.92
CA PHE A 170 -9.23 3.71 -16.33
C PHE A 170 -9.45 2.66 -17.44
N ASN A 171 -8.66 2.75 -18.51
CA ASN A 171 -8.70 1.83 -19.64
C ASN A 171 -7.81 0.61 -19.40
N ARG A 172 -8.36 -0.41 -18.72
CA ARG A 172 -7.64 -1.66 -18.38
C ARG A 172 -7.01 -2.39 -19.58
N ARG A 173 -7.57 -2.25 -20.79
CA ARG A 173 -7.09 -2.93 -22.00
C ARG A 173 -5.77 -2.38 -22.56
N ALA A 174 -5.36 -1.18 -22.14
CA ALA A 174 -4.11 -0.56 -22.58
C ALA A 174 -2.87 -1.16 -21.87
N PHE A 175 -3.08 -2.01 -20.85
CA PHE A 175 -2.01 -2.58 -20.04
C PHE A 175 -1.76 -4.04 -20.44
N VAL A 176 -0.72 -4.30 -21.23
CA VAL A 176 -0.21 -5.66 -21.52
C VAL A 176 1.23 -5.71 -21.03
N SER A 177 1.45 -6.26 -19.83
CA SER A 177 2.81 -6.49 -19.32
C SER A 177 3.21 -7.93 -19.61
N GLY A 178 3.95 -8.15 -20.69
CA GLY A 178 4.68 -9.39 -20.92
C GLY A 178 6.14 -9.22 -20.47
N SER A 179 6.64 -10.10 -19.61
CA SER A 179 8.08 -10.33 -19.51
C SER A 179 8.34 -11.84 -19.42
N LEU A 180 9.21 -12.33 -20.29
CA LEU A 180 9.77 -13.68 -20.25
C LEU A 180 11.03 -13.61 -19.37
N GLY A 181 10.95 -14.17 -18.16
CA GLY A 181 12.10 -14.33 -17.26
C GLY A 181 12.77 -15.70 -17.46
N SER A 182 14.09 -15.75 -17.36
CA SER A 182 14.85 -17.00 -17.24
C SER A 182 15.20 -17.23 -15.76
N VAL A 183 15.10 -18.47 -15.26
CA VAL A 183 15.40 -18.82 -13.87
C VAL A 183 16.71 -19.60 -13.84
N PHE A 184 17.63 -19.22 -12.95
CA PHE A 184 18.86 -19.95 -12.67
C PHE A 184 18.67 -20.78 -11.39
N ALA A 185 18.79 -22.10 -11.49
CA ALA A 185 18.71 -23.02 -10.35
C ALA A 185 19.95 -23.92 -10.32
N LYS A 186 20.49 -24.18 -9.13
CA LYS A 186 21.55 -25.18 -8.91
C LYS A 186 20.96 -26.46 -8.34
N ARG A 187 21.49 -27.61 -8.75
CA ARG A 187 21.21 -28.89 -8.10
C ARG A 187 22.08 -29.00 -6.84
N SER A 188 21.46 -29.31 -5.71
CA SER A 188 22.11 -29.78 -4.49
C SER A 188 21.99 -31.30 -4.42
#